data_AF-A0A1J4JQZ8-F1
#
_entry.id   AF-A0A1J4JQZ8-F1
#
_cell.length_a   1.000
_cell.length_b   1.000
_cell.length_c   1.000
_cell.angle_alpha   90.00
_cell.angle_beta   90.00
_cell.angle_gamma   90.00
#
_symmetry.space_group_name_H-M   'P 1'
#
loop_
_entity.id
_entity.type
_entity.pdbx_description
1 polymer ?
#
loop_
_entity_poly.entity_id
_entity_poly.type
_entity_poly.pdbx_seq_one_letter_code
_entity_poly.pdbx_strand_id
1 'polypeptide(L)'
;MNKIYHQQSMGCGGSKVQATASNNLFCMSCIDGRATDEMMGSPGGDAGNVFRSIYATSNIFPDIVFDQKKMEEIILLCAKKFGHQLYYHTDDHAILHYNPKNDDHYDEAIKAENIGCGYFKLCVTAPDKLEESEKCVELAKTFLKALSEDVHDNSNKFDVVCLHGEHHELHVVISKIVKPLKADGETFIYHPKMELLEGQKIISTIGELELIILTKKDEIVEEYRQICKKHWSHVIVVLAPGVEIEKIKE
;
A
#
# COMPACT_ATOMS: atom_id res chain seq x y z
N MET A 1 21.74 -43.58 43.69
CA MET A 1 22.10 -43.92 42.29
C MET A 1 21.07 -43.30 41.37
N ASN A 2 21.57 -42.59 40.37
CA ASN A 2 20.93 -41.46 39.68
C ASN A 2 19.75 -41.86 38.78
N LYS A 3 18.65 -41.10 38.84
CA LYS A 3 17.67 -41.01 37.76
C LYS A 3 18.17 -39.98 36.74
N ILE A 4 18.44 -40.44 35.53
CA ILE A 4 18.83 -39.61 34.38
C ILE A 4 17.54 -39.03 33.79
N TYR A 5 17.40 -37.70 33.84
CA TYR A 5 16.39 -36.97 33.09
C TYR A 5 16.93 -36.72 31.67
N HIS A 6 16.19 -37.17 30.65
CA HIS A 6 16.39 -36.70 29.28
C HIS A 6 15.84 -35.28 29.16
N GLN A 7 16.73 -34.28 29.13
CA GLN A 7 16.45 -32.99 28.50
C GLN A 7 16.67 -33.14 27.00
N GLN A 8 15.59 -33.15 26.22
CA GLN A 8 15.65 -32.81 24.80
C GLN A 8 15.81 -31.29 24.72
N SER A 9 16.99 -30.85 24.28
CA SER A 9 17.20 -29.47 23.85
C SER A 9 16.40 -29.24 22.56
N MET A 10 15.26 -28.57 22.66
CA MET A 10 14.62 -27.95 21.51
C MET A 10 15.50 -26.77 21.09
N GLY A 11 16.42 -27.03 20.17
CA GLY A 11 17.12 -25.97 19.45
C GLY A 11 16.09 -25.17 18.68
N CYS A 12 15.86 -23.93 19.11
CA CYS A 12 15.27 -22.90 18.28
C CYS A 12 16.22 -22.71 17.09
N GLY A 13 15.93 -23.41 16.00
CA GLY A 13 16.48 -23.10 14.68
C GLY A 13 15.95 -21.74 14.28
N GLY A 14 16.64 -20.69 14.72
CA GLY A 14 16.46 -19.35 14.20
C GLY A 14 16.84 -19.41 12.72
N SER A 15 15.82 -19.48 11.87
CA SER A 15 15.97 -19.24 10.45
C SER A 15 16.48 -17.81 10.30
N LYS A 16 17.79 -17.70 10.09
CA LYS A 16 18.44 -16.48 9.62
C LYS A 16 17.92 -16.20 8.21
N VAL A 17 16.87 -15.40 8.11
CA VAL A 17 16.44 -14.84 6.83
C VAL A 17 17.54 -13.87 6.39
N GLN A 18 18.13 -14.13 5.23
CA GLN A 18 19.06 -13.22 4.57
C GLN A 18 18.34 -11.91 4.25
N ALA A 19 18.91 -10.79 4.71
CA ALA A 19 18.36 -9.44 4.64
C ALA A 19 18.44 -8.81 3.23
N THR A 20 18.24 -9.59 2.16
CA THR A 20 18.46 -9.12 0.78
C THR A 20 17.31 -9.45 -0.19
N ALA A 21 16.18 -9.97 0.31
CA ALA A 21 14.93 -10.09 -0.45
C ALA A 21 13.77 -9.86 0.53
N SER A 22 13.11 -8.71 0.45
CA SER A 22 12.24 -8.19 1.52
C SER A 22 10.83 -7.85 1.06
N ASN A 23 10.31 -8.50 0.01
CA ASN A 23 8.87 -8.50 -0.20
C ASN A 23 8.28 -9.79 0.36
N ASN A 24 7.37 -9.64 1.33
CA ASN A 24 6.51 -10.73 1.76
C ASN A 24 5.63 -11.11 0.55
N LEU A 25 5.84 -12.28 -0.06
CA LEU A 25 5.14 -12.75 -1.29
C LEU A 25 3.59 -12.73 -1.20
N PHE A 26 3.06 -12.42 -0.02
CA PHE A 26 1.65 -12.40 0.33
C PHE A 26 1.04 -11.00 0.32
N CYS A 27 1.83 -9.92 0.31
CA CYS A 27 1.35 -8.54 0.37
C CYS A 27 1.15 -7.91 -1.02
N MET A 28 0.34 -6.84 -1.09
CA MET A 28 0.31 -5.99 -2.28
C MET A 28 1.43 -4.95 -2.19
N SER A 29 2.33 -4.95 -3.17
CA SER A 29 3.37 -3.93 -3.29
C SER A 29 2.95 -2.80 -4.22
N CYS A 30 3.74 -1.72 -4.28
CA CYS A 30 3.54 -0.72 -5.31
C CYS A 30 3.73 -1.31 -6.71
N ILE A 31 3.10 -0.73 -7.73
CA ILE A 31 3.37 -1.03 -9.14
C ILE A 31 4.76 -0.58 -9.61
N ASP A 32 5.47 0.21 -8.79
CA ASP A 32 6.78 0.80 -9.09
C ASP A 32 7.76 -0.21 -9.69
N GLY A 33 8.31 0.09 -10.86
CA GLY A 33 9.12 -0.85 -11.61
C GLY A 33 10.52 -1.03 -11.05
N ARG A 34 10.98 -0.19 -10.11
CA ARG A 34 12.28 -0.36 -9.42
C ARG A 34 12.34 -1.62 -8.55
N ALA A 35 11.21 -2.24 -8.26
CA ALA A 35 11.17 -3.52 -7.57
C ALA A 35 11.85 -4.62 -8.41
N THR A 36 12.58 -5.52 -7.74
CA THR A 36 13.25 -6.66 -8.38
C THR A 36 12.77 -8.01 -7.84
N ASP A 37 11.88 -8.00 -6.85
CA ASP A 37 11.34 -9.20 -6.22
C ASP A 37 10.06 -9.68 -6.92
N GLU A 38 9.54 -10.83 -6.50
CA GLU A 38 8.19 -11.22 -6.90
C GLU A 38 7.17 -10.31 -6.20
N MET A 39 6.15 -9.88 -6.95
CA MET A 39 5.20 -8.88 -6.47
C MET A 39 3.78 -9.06 -7.01
N MET A 40 2.82 -8.63 -6.19
CA MET A 40 1.45 -8.33 -6.61
C MET A 40 1.24 -6.81 -6.54
N GLY A 41 1.40 -6.13 -7.68
CA GLY A 41 1.37 -4.67 -7.70
C GLY A 41 -0.04 -4.05 -7.72
N SER A 42 -0.23 -3.02 -6.89
CA SER A 42 -1.28 -1.99 -7.00
C SER A 42 -0.68 -0.61 -6.70
N PRO A 43 -1.25 0.51 -7.20
CA PRO A 43 -0.70 1.84 -6.90
C PRO A 43 -0.57 2.07 -5.39
N GLY A 44 0.64 2.28 -4.89
CA GLY A 44 0.92 2.43 -3.45
C GLY A 44 0.80 1.16 -2.59
N GLY A 45 0.62 -0.03 -3.18
CA GLY A 45 0.52 -1.32 -2.49
C GLY A 45 -0.62 -1.39 -1.48
N ASP A 46 -0.41 -2.12 -0.38
CA ASP A 46 -1.39 -2.25 0.71
C ASP A 46 -1.86 -0.89 1.23
N ALA A 47 -0.94 0.01 1.59
CA ALA A 47 -1.26 1.35 2.05
C ALA A 47 -2.14 2.10 1.03
N GLY A 48 -1.82 2.00 -0.25
CA GLY A 48 -2.63 2.56 -1.33
C GLY A 48 -4.04 1.95 -1.42
N ASN A 49 -4.18 0.64 -1.22
CA ASN A 49 -5.48 -0.05 -1.20
C ASN A 49 -6.32 0.40 0.01
N VAL A 50 -5.70 0.58 1.18
CA VAL A 50 -6.37 1.10 2.38
C VAL A 50 -6.87 2.52 2.13
N PHE A 51 -6.00 3.41 1.64
CA PHE A 51 -6.39 4.77 1.28
C PHE A 51 -7.55 4.81 0.27
N ARG A 52 -7.47 4.07 -0.84
CA ARG A 52 -8.55 4.03 -1.85
C ARG A 52 -9.85 3.48 -1.27
N SER A 53 -9.80 2.52 -0.34
CA SER A 53 -10.99 2.00 0.33
C SER A 53 -11.64 3.04 1.24
N ILE A 54 -10.84 3.80 2.00
CA ILE A 54 -11.32 4.94 2.79
C ILE A 54 -11.91 6.01 1.88
N TYR A 55 -11.22 6.36 0.80
CA TYR A 55 -11.67 7.37 -0.16
C TYR A 55 -13.02 6.99 -0.80
N ALA A 56 -13.15 5.77 -1.31
CA ALA A 56 -14.41 5.24 -1.84
C ALA A 56 -15.54 5.30 -0.80
N THR A 57 -15.23 4.90 0.44
CA THR A 57 -16.21 4.95 1.53
C THR A 57 -16.66 6.39 1.80
N SER A 58 -15.73 7.34 1.82
CA SER A 58 -16.04 8.76 2.03
C SER A 58 -16.88 9.37 0.91
N ASN A 59 -16.83 8.84 -0.31
CA ASN A 59 -17.66 9.30 -1.43
C ASN A 59 -19.11 8.84 -1.26
N ILE A 60 -19.33 7.64 -0.73
CA ILE A 60 -20.66 7.09 -0.45
C ILE A 60 -21.26 7.63 0.86
N PHE A 61 -20.41 7.95 1.83
CA PHE A 61 -20.77 8.49 3.15
C PHE A 61 -20.03 9.81 3.43
N PRO A 62 -20.47 10.93 2.82
CA PRO A 62 -19.81 12.23 3.01
C PRO A 62 -19.89 12.78 4.44
N ASP A 63 -20.87 12.32 5.23
CA ASP A 63 -21.05 12.73 6.63
C ASP A 63 -20.13 11.98 7.60
N ILE A 64 -19.48 10.90 7.16
CA ILE A 64 -18.50 10.18 7.98
C ILE A 64 -17.16 10.89 7.86
N VAL A 65 -16.70 11.46 8.97
CA VAL A 65 -15.37 12.07 9.06
C VAL A 65 -14.31 10.98 9.26
N PHE A 66 -13.34 10.93 8.36
CA PHE A 66 -12.12 10.14 8.49
C PHE A 66 -10.99 11.06 8.94
N ASP A 67 -10.94 11.33 10.24
CA ASP A 67 -9.82 12.05 10.85
C ASP A 67 -8.61 11.12 11.04
N GLN A 68 -7.50 11.69 11.50
CA GLN A 68 -6.24 10.95 11.65
C GLN A 68 -6.39 9.73 12.57
N LYS A 69 -7.05 9.90 13.72
CA LYS A 69 -7.29 8.82 14.68
C LYS A 69 -8.12 7.68 14.08
N LYS A 70 -9.21 8.00 13.36
CA LYS A 70 -10.01 6.97 12.70
C LYS A 70 -9.21 6.26 11.61
N MET A 71 -8.32 6.97 10.93
CA MET A 71 -7.42 6.36 9.94
C MET A 71 -6.42 5.41 10.58
N GLU A 72 -5.80 5.76 11.71
CA GLU A 72 -4.90 4.87 12.49
C GLU A 72 -5.64 3.60 12.91
N GLU A 73 -6.85 3.74 13.47
CA GLU A 73 -7.68 2.59 13.87
C GLU A 73 -7.95 1.64 12.69
N ILE A 74 -8.24 2.19 11.50
CA ILE A 74 -8.44 1.41 10.27
C ILE A 74 -7.14 0.74 9.83
N ILE A 75 -6.02 1.48 9.77
CA ILE A 75 -4.72 0.99 9.29
C ILE A 75 -4.23 -0.16 10.17
N LEU A 76 -4.24 0.01 11.49
CA LEU A 76 -3.82 -1.03 12.44
C LEU A 76 -4.73 -2.26 12.39
N LEU A 77 -6.05 -2.07 12.22
CA LEU A 77 -6.97 -3.18 12.09
C LEU A 77 -6.74 -3.95 10.78
N CYS A 78 -6.46 -3.25 9.68
CA CYS A 78 -6.05 -3.86 8.41
C CYS A 78 -4.74 -4.65 8.56
N ALA A 79 -3.69 -4.03 9.11
CA ALA A 79 -2.41 -4.70 9.35
C ALA A 79 -2.55 -5.96 10.22
N LYS A 80 -3.45 -5.94 11.21
CA LYS A 80 -3.78 -7.11 12.02
C LYS A 80 -4.49 -8.21 11.23
N LYS A 81 -5.40 -7.86 10.31
CA LYS A 81 -6.24 -8.81 9.55
C LYS A 81 -5.58 -9.39 8.32
N PHE A 82 -4.65 -8.68 7.69
CA PHE A 82 -3.93 -9.15 6.51
C PHE A 82 -3.10 -10.41 6.77
N GLY A 83 -2.65 -10.61 8.02
CA GLY A 83 -1.83 -11.78 8.37
C GLY A 83 -0.39 -11.69 7.85
N HIS A 84 -0.02 -10.54 7.28
CA HIS A 84 1.34 -10.12 6.96
C HIS A 84 1.53 -8.67 7.42
N GLN A 85 2.77 -8.16 7.33
CA GLN A 85 3.05 -6.75 7.57
C GLN A 85 2.43 -5.90 6.45
N LEU A 86 1.84 -4.76 6.81
CA LEU A 86 1.24 -3.84 5.85
C LEU A 86 2.34 -3.13 5.06
N TYR A 87 2.32 -3.28 3.74
CA TYR A 87 3.32 -2.68 2.86
C TYR A 87 3.15 -1.17 2.72
N TYR A 88 4.26 -0.45 2.88
CA TYR A 88 4.43 0.95 2.50
C TYR A 88 5.84 1.13 1.95
N HIS A 89 6.07 2.10 1.06
CA HIS A 89 7.43 2.39 0.63
C HIS A 89 7.69 3.88 0.53
N THR A 90 8.98 4.18 0.62
CA THR A 90 9.60 5.46 0.26
C THR A 90 10.72 5.19 -0.76
N ASP A 91 11.47 6.21 -1.12
CA ASP A 91 12.65 6.08 -1.97
C ASP A 91 13.86 6.81 -1.38
N ASP A 92 15.03 6.61 -2.00
CA ASP A 92 16.30 7.20 -1.57
C ASP A 92 16.29 8.73 -1.48
N HIS A 93 15.47 9.40 -2.30
CA HIS A 93 15.42 10.86 -2.29
C HIS A 93 14.56 11.36 -1.13
N ALA A 94 13.35 10.80 -0.98
CA ALA A 94 12.42 11.20 0.06
C ALA A 94 12.90 10.83 1.47
N ILE A 95 13.54 9.67 1.64
CA ILE A 95 14.00 9.19 2.96
C ILE A 95 15.08 10.07 3.59
N LEU A 96 15.80 10.87 2.79
CA LEU A 96 16.79 11.85 3.27
C LEU A 96 16.14 13.06 3.94
N HIS A 97 14.88 13.34 3.59
CA HIS A 97 14.13 14.46 4.12
C HIS A 97 13.15 14.04 5.21
N TYR A 98 12.58 12.85 5.10
CA TYR A 98 11.69 12.27 6.10
C TYR A 98 11.75 10.74 6.10
N ASN A 99 12.11 10.16 7.25
CA ASN A 99 12.12 8.73 7.46
C ASN A 99 10.93 8.29 8.34
N PRO A 100 9.91 7.64 7.77
CA PRO A 100 8.69 7.28 8.52
C PRO A 100 8.94 6.31 9.68
N LYS A 101 10.09 5.61 9.71
CA LYS A 101 10.45 4.72 10.81
C LYS A 101 11.07 5.45 12.01
N ASN A 102 11.61 6.65 11.82
CA ASN A 102 12.44 7.32 12.83
C ASN A 102 11.95 8.73 13.18
N ASP A 103 11.23 9.39 12.27
CA ASP A 103 10.83 10.78 12.42
C ASP A 103 9.40 10.90 12.94
N ASP A 104 9.23 11.64 14.03
CA ASP A 104 7.99 11.85 14.77
C ASP A 104 7.26 13.16 14.40
N HIS A 105 7.80 13.92 13.45
CA HIS A 105 7.20 15.17 12.96
C HIS A 105 6.25 14.89 11.78
N TYR A 106 5.08 14.29 12.06
CA TYR A 106 4.19 13.75 11.01
C TYR A 106 3.66 14.79 10.00
N ASP A 107 3.66 16.08 10.32
CA ASP A 107 3.38 17.15 9.36
C ASP A 107 4.40 17.23 8.21
N GLU A 108 5.62 16.73 8.42
CA GLU A 108 6.64 16.61 7.38
C GLU A 108 6.29 15.50 6.38
N ALA A 109 5.60 14.43 6.81
CA ALA A 109 5.26 13.28 5.96
C ALA A 109 4.36 13.64 4.76
N ILE A 110 3.72 14.81 4.78
CA ILE A 110 2.79 15.26 3.74
C ILE A 110 3.41 16.24 2.74
N LYS A 111 4.69 16.60 2.91
CA LYS A 111 5.40 17.46 1.96
C LYS A 111 5.78 16.68 0.71
N ALA A 112 5.70 17.32 -0.45
CA ALA A 112 5.89 16.66 -1.74
C ALA A 112 7.27 15.99 -1.87
N GLU A 113 8.31 16.66 -1.37
CA GLU A 113 9.69 16.19 -1.33
C GLU A 113 9.91 15.01 -0.38
N ASN A 114 9.01 14.80 0.58
CA ASN A 114 9.11 13.77 1.63
C ASN A 114 8.31 12.50 1.28
N ILE A 115 7.65 12.48 0.12
CA ILE A 115 6.83 11.34 -0.33
C ILE A 115 7.59 10.59 -1.44
N GLY A 116 8.14 9.41 -1.13
CA GLY A 116 8.83 8.58 -2.14
C GLY A 116 7.88 7.82 -3.07
N CYS A 117 6.66 7.52 -2.61
CA CYS A 117 5.66 6.84 -3.43
C CYS A 117 5.02 7.78 -4.46
N GLY A 118 5.30 7.54 -5.75
CA GLY A 118 4.73 8.33 -6.85
C GLY A 118 3.20 8.44 -6.83
N TYR A 119 2.50 7.36 -6.45
CA TYR A 119 1.03 7.38 -6.31
C TYR A 119 0.56 8.37 -5.23
N PHE A 120 1.10 8.27 -4.01
CA PHE A 120 0.72 9.19 -2.92
C PHE A 120 1.15 10.62 -3.21
N LYS A 121 2.30 10.83 -3.86
CA LYS A 121 2.75 12.14 -4.31
C LYS A 121 1.72 12.77 -5.24
N LEU A 122 1.17 12.02 -6.21
CA LEU A 122 0.11 12.50 -7.09
C LEU A 122 -1.18 12.82 -6.33
N CYS A 123 -1.62 11.97 -5.40
CA CYS A 123 -2.80 12.25 -4.57
C CYS A 123 -2.67 13.58 -3.81
N VAL A 124 -1.46 13.92 -3.33
CA VAL A 124 -1.21 15.11 -2.52
C VAL A 124 -0.95 16.37 -3.35
N THR A 125 -0.35 16.25 -4.53
CA THR A 125 0.18 17.40 -5.29
C THR A 125 -0.54 17.67 -6.61
N ALA A 126 -1.16 16.67 -7.21
CA ALA A 126 -1.77 16.76 -8.53
C ALA A 126 -3.00 15.83 -8.64
N PRO A 127 -4.02 16.00 -7.78
CA PRO A 127 -5.22 15.15 -7.77
C PRO A 127 -5.97 15.20 -9.11
N ASP A 128 -5.91 16.33 -9.82
CA ASP A 128 -6.52 16.53 -11.14
C ASP A 128 -5.97 15.55 -12.18
N LYS A 129 -4.69 15.16 -12.06
CA LYS A 129 -4.08 14.13 -12.92
C LYS A 129 -4.67 12.76 -12.69
N LEU A 130 -5.24 12.50 -11.53
CA LEU A 130 -6.01 11.30 -11.20
C LEU A 130 -7.52 11.49 -11.46
N GLU A 131 -7.92 12.62 -12.03
CA GLU A 131 -9.31 13.07 -12.14
C GLU A 131 -10.01 13.10 -10.77
N GLU A 132 -9.31 13.57 -9.75
CA GLU A 132 -9.80 13.72 -8.38
C GLU A 132 -9.89 15.19 -7.95
N SER A 133 -10.64 15.41 -6.87
CA SER A 133 -10.88 16.74 -6.29
C SER A 133 -9.97 17.05 -5.11
N GLU A 134 -10.07 18.26 -4.55
CA GLU A 134 -9.36 18.67 -3.32
C GLU A 134 -9.61 17.72 -2.14
N LYS A 135 -10.79 17.09 -2.09
CA LYS A 135 -11.11 16.07 -1.08
C LYS A 135 -10.09 14.92 -1.06
N CYS A 136 -9.56 14.53 -2.23
CA CYS A 136 -8.52 13.50 -2.33
C CYS A 136 -7.22 13.97 -1.67
N VAL A 137 -6.85 15.24 -1.85
CA VAL A 137 -5.66 15.84 -1.25
C VAL A 137 -5.78 15.86 0.26
N GLU A 138 -6.89 16.36 0.79
CA GLU A 138 -7.14 16.46 2.24
C GLU A 138 -7.10 15.08 2.91
N LEU A 139 -7.77 14.08 2.31
CA LEU A 139 -7.77 12.71 2.81
C LEU A 139 -6.40 12.06 2.67
N ALA A 140 -5.67 12.27 1.57
CA ALA A 140 -4.34 11.69 1.38
C ALA A 140 -3.34 12.25 2.40
N LYS A 141 -3.38 13.56 2.67
CA LYS A 141 -2.56 14.19 3.70
C LYS A 141 -2.87 13.62 5.09
N THR A 142 -4.16 13.53 5.43
CA THR A 142 -4.58 12.96 6.72
C THR A 142 -4.15 11.50 6.86
N PHE A 143 -4.28 10.73 5.78
CA PHE A 143 -3.88 9.32 5.73
C PHE A 143 -2.37 9.13 5.89
N LEU A 144 -1.55 9.95 5.22
CA LEU A 144 -0.10 9.85 5.32
C LEU A 144 0.42 10.21 6.71
N LYS A 145 -0.21 11.16 7.42
CA LYS A 145 0.11 11.44 8.82
C LYS A 145 -0.20 10.25 9.71
N ALA A 146 -1.42 9.73 9.64
CA ALA A 146 -1.86 8.54 10.36
C ALA A 146 -0.94 7.33 10.10
N LEU A 147 -0.63 7.08 8.83
CA LEU A 147 0.25 5.98 8.43
C LEU A 147 1.66 6.16 8.98
N SER A 148 2.21 7.37 8.97
CA SER A 148 3.56 7.63 9.47
C SER A 148 3.64 7.48 10.98
N GLU A 149 2.62 7.94 11.70
CA GLU A 149 2.48 7.72 13.14
C GLU A 149 2.39 6.23 13.48
N ASP A 150 1.55 5.48 12.78
CA ASP A 150 1.43 4.04 12.96
C ASP A 150 2.73 3.28 12.62
N VAL A 151 3.43 3.68 11.56
CA VAL A 151 4.72 3.07 11.18
C VAL A 151 5.77 3.31 12.27
N HIS A 152 5.83 4.52 12.81
CA HIS A 152 6.76 4.88 13.88
C HIS A 152 6.45 4.08 15.16
N ASP A 153 5.20 4.11 15.62
CA ASP A 153 4.79 3.55 16.92
C ASP A 153 4.62 2.02 16.88
N ASN A 154 4.29 1.46 15.71
CA ASN A 154 3.96 0.04 15.55
C ASN A 154 4.80 -0.61 14.43
N SER A 155 6.07 -0.23 14.29
CA SER A 155 6.97 -0.65 13.19
C SER A 155 6.99 -2.14 12.87
N ASN A 156 6.74 -3.04 13.84
CA ASN A 156 6.67 -4.48 13.60
C ASN A 156 5.44 -4.93 12.79
N LYS A 157 4.44 -4.05 12.59
CA LYS A 157 3.24 -4.27 11.78
C LYS A 157 3.41 -3.84 10.32
N PHE A 158 4.50 -3.15 10.00
CA PHE A 158 4.69 -2.54 8.68
C PHE A 158 5.93 -3.08 7.99
N ASP A 159 5.79 -3.30 6.69
CA ASP A 159 6.90 -3.59 5.80
C ASP A 159 7.22 -2.30 5.04
N VAL A 160 8.06 -1.46 5.66
CA VAL A 160 8.48 -0.19 5.04
C VAL A 160 9.72 -0.43 4.21
N VAL A 161 9.52 -0.42 2.89
CA VAL A 161 10.55 -0.62 1.87
C VAL A 161 11.12 0.72 1.42
N CYS A 162 12.44 0.79 1.23
CA CYS A 162 13.09 1.91 0.56
C CYS A 162 13.46 1.44 -0.86
N LEU A 163 12.86 2.05 -1.87
CA LEU A 163 13.21 1.77 -3.26
C LEU A 163 14.44 2.59 -3.66
N HIS A 164 15.34 1.94 -4.37
CA HIS A 164 16.65 2.50 -4.71
C HIS A 164 16.76 2.77 -6.21
N GLY A 165 17.46 3.85 -6.56
CA GLY A 165 17.72 4.23 -7.95
C GLY A 165 16.58 5.00 -8.62
N GLU A 166 16.82 5.30 -9.90
CA GLU A 166 15.94 6.09 -10.74
C GLU A 166 14.89 5.22 -11.44
N HIS A 167 13.80 5.85 -11.86
CA HIS A 167 12.79 5.22 -12.71
C HIS A 167 13.36 4.96 -14.12
N HIS A 168 13.29 3.70 -14.55
CA HIS A 168 13.74 3.23 -15.86
C HIS A 168 12.68 2.38 -16.55
N GLU A 169 11.42 2.54 -16.18
CA GLU A 169 10.37 1.66 -16.67
C GLU A 169 10.11 1.85 -18.17
N LEU A 170 10.21 0.75 -18.90
CA LEU A 170 10.00 0.68 -20.35
C LEU A 170 8.75 -0.10 -20.74
N HIS A 171 8.16 -0.82 -19.77
CA HIS A 171 7.02 -1.70 -19.99
C HIS A 171 5.95 -1.51 -18.92
N VAL A 172 4.71 -1.78 -19.31
CA VAL A 172 3.56 -1.76 -18.40
C VAL A 172 2.77 -3.04 -18.59
N VAL A 173 2.68 -3.86 -17.55
CA VAL A 173 2.00 -5.15 -17.55
C VAL A 173 0.71 -5.09 -16.72
N ILE A 174 -0.42 -5.41 -17.37
CA ILE A 174 -1.67 -5.71 -16.66
C ILE A 174 -1.82 -7.23 -16.56
N SER A 175 -1.70 -7.74 -15.33
CA SER A 175 -1.82 -9.14 -14.99
C SER A 175 -3.27 -9.55 -14.73
N LYS A 176 -3.75 -10.57 -15.44
CA LYS A 176 -5.06 -11.18 -15.15
C LYS A 176 -5.00 -12.26 -14.06
N ILE A 177 -3.80 -12.64 -13.67
CA ILE A 177 -3.53 -13.72 -12.72
C ILE A 177 -3.53 -13.14 -11.30
N VAL A 178 -3.82 -13.97 -10.30
CA VAL A 178 -3.82 -13.56 -8.88
C VAL A 178 -2.56 -14.04 -8.14
N LYS A 179 -1.52 -14.34 -8.89
CA LYS A 179 -0.22 -14.80 -8.38
C LYS A 179 0.81 -13.70 -8.56
N PRO A 180 1.83 -13.63 -7.69
CA PRO A 180 2.95 -12.72 -7.88
C PRO A 180 3.63 -12.93 -9.23
N LEU A 181 4.13 -11.84 -9.82
CA LEU A 181 5.01 -11.85 -10.99
C LEU A 181 6.39 -11.34 -10.58
N LYS A 182 7.44 -11.87 -11.20
CA LYS A 182 8.80 -11.41 -10.99
C LYS A 182 8.99 -10.03 -11.62
N ALA A 183 9.33 -9.04 -10.81
CA ALA A 183 9.75 -7.73 -11.30
C ALA A 183 11.21 -7.78 -11.79
N ASP A 184 11.52 -6.92 -12.75
CA ASP A 184 12.78 -6.89 -13.49
C ASP A 184 13.56 -5.58 -13.30
N GLY A 185 13.04 -4.62 -12.54
CA GLY A 185 13.63 -3.28 -12.41
C GLY A 185 13.15 -2.27 -13.48
N GLU A 186 12.34 -2.69 -14.45
CA GLU A 186 12.00 -1.92 -15.66
C GLU A 186 10.51 -2.02 -16.08
N THR A 187 9.68 -2.75 -15.33
CA THR A 187 8.28 -3.00 -15.69
C THR A 187 7.32 -2.57 -14.58
N PHE A 188 6.33 -1.73 -14.92
CA PHE A 188 5.17 -1.52 -14.05
C PHE A 188 4.26 -2.75 -14.08
N ILE A 189 4.05 -3.44 -12.95
CA ILE A 189 3.22 -4.64 -12.89
C ILE A 189 1.95 -4.39 -12.07
N TYR A 190 0.77 -4.51 -12.70
CA TYR A 190 -0.51 -4.27 -12.05
C TYR A 190 -1.43 -5.49 -12.01
N HIS A 191 -2.03 -5.76 -10.84
CA HIS A 191 -2.91 -6.91 -10.58
C HIS A 191 -4.35 -6.46 -10.21
N PRO A 192 -5.19 -6.04 -11.18
CA PRO A 192 -6.53 -5.49 -10.91
C PRO A 192 -7.45 -6.44 -10.15
N LYS A 193 -7.40 -7.73 -10.47
CA LYS A 193 -8.25 -8.73 -9.79
C LYS A 193 -7.85 -8.90 -8.33
N MET A 194 -6.54 -8.89 -8.05
CA MET A 194 -6.04 -9.03 -6.69
C MET A 194 -6.33 -7.76 -5.86
N GLU A 195 -6.11 -6.58 -6.43
CA GLU A 195 -6.45 -5.29 -5.80
C GLU A 195 -7.94 -5.21 -5.43
N LEU A 196 -8.83 -5.70 -6.28
CA LEU A 196 -10.27 -5.72 -5.98
C LEU A 196 -10.65 -6.71 -4.88
N LEU A 197 -9.94 -7.84 -4.76
CA LEU A 197 -10.16 -8.81 -3.68
C LEU A 197 -9.70 -8.24 -2.34
N GLU A 198 -8.53 -7.59 -2.29
CA GLU A 198 -8.04 -6.93 -1.07
C GLU A 198 -8.94 -5.75 -0.67
N GLY A 199 -9.33 -4.90 -1.61
CA GLY A 199 -10.25 -3.79 -1.34
C GLY A 199 -11.56 -4.23 -0.68
N GLN A 200 -12.16 -5.34 -1.12
CA GLN A 200 -13.37 -5.87 -0.49
C GLN A 200 -13.16 -6.30 0.98
N LYS A 201 -11.99 -6.86 1.31
CA LYS A 201 -11.63 -7.22 2.68
C LYS A 201 -11.42 -5.97 3.53
N ILE A 202 -10.76 -4.97 2.97
CA ILE A 202 -10.53 -3.67 3.63
C ILE A 202 -11.85 -2.96 3.90
N ILE A 203 -12.73 -2.83 2.90
CA ILE A 203 -14.06 -2.21 3.08
C ILE A 203 -14.87 -2.93 4.16
N SER A 204 -14.80 -4.27 4.20
CA SER A 204 -15.44 -5.05 5.27
C SER A 204 -14.84 -4.71 6.64
N THR A 205 -13.52 -4.53 6.71
CA THR A 205 -12.78 -4.15 7.92
C THR A 205 -13.18 -2.75 8.41
N ILE A 206 -13.30 -1.78 7.50
CA ILE A 206 -13.79 -0.43 7.83
C ILE A 206 -15.22 -0.52 8.38
N GLY A 207 -16.07 -1.35 7.79
CA GLY A 207 -17.44 -1.56 8.26
C GLY A 207 -17.57 -2.25 9.62
N GLU A 208 -16.53 -2.94 10.12
CA GLU A 208 -16.51 -3.46 11.49
C GLU A 208 -16.33 -2.35 12.54
N LEU A 209 -15.66 -1.25 12.17
CA LEU A 209 -15.50 -0.07 13.03
C LEU A 209 -16.73 0.84 12.97
N GLU A 210 -17.46 0.83 11.86
CA GLU A 210 -18.59 1.72 11.62
C GLU A 210 -19.69 0.96 10.84
N LEU A 211 -20.60 0.32 11.57
CA LEU A 211 -21.56 -0.65 11.02
C LEU A 211 -22.46 -0.09 9.92
N ILE A 212 -22.73 1.22 9.91
CA ILE A 212 -23.56 1.83 8.86
C ILE A 212 -22.93 1.70 7.47
N ILE A 213 -21.60 1.59 7.38
CA ILE A 213 -20.87 1.35 6.13
C ILE A 213 -21.29 0.02 5.50
N LEU A 214 -21.56 -1.02 6.32
CA LEU A 214 -21.97 -2.33 5.83
C LEU A 214 -23.33 -2.30 5.12
N THR A 215 -24.16 -1.29 5.39
CA THR A 215 -25.48 -1.13 4.73
C THR A 215 -25.36 -0.75 3.25
N LYS A 216 -24.22 -0.17 2.83
CA LYS A 216 -23.93 0.21 1.44
C LYS A 216 -22.63 -0.41 0.92
N LYS A 217 -22.24 -1.56 1.47
CA LYS A 217 -20.97 -2.23 1.14
C LYS A 217 -20.80 -2.42 -0.38
N ASP A 218 -21.83 -2.86 -1.07
CA ASP A 218 -21.74 -3.13 -2.52
C ASP A 218 -21.57 -1.84 -3.35
N GLU A 219 -22.20 -0.74 -2.95
CA GLU A 219 -22.00 0.58 -3.55
C GLU A 219 -20.56 1.06 -3.36
N ILE A 220 -19.99 0.89 -2.17
CA ILE A 220 -18.60 1.25 -1.88
C ILE A 220 -17.62 0.39 -2.68
N VAL A 221 -17.89 -0.92 -2.82
CA VAL A 221 -17.05 -1.82 -3.62
C VAL A 221 -17.05 -1.43 -5.10
N GLU A 222 -18.20 -0.99 -5.63
CA GLU A 222 -18.27 -0.50 -7.01
C GLU A 222 -17.53 0.84 -7.16
N GLU A 223 -17.71 1.77 -6.24
CA GLU A 223 -16.96 3.04 -6.21
C GLU A 223 -15.44 2.80 -6.14
N TYR A 224 -15.00 1.91 -5.25
CA TYR A 224 -13.60 1.48 -5.14
C TYR A 224 -13.08 0.90 -6.46
N ARG A 225 -13.87 0.06 -7.14
CA ARG A 225 -13.49 -0.50 -8.45
C ARG A 225 -13.27 0.59 -9.49
N GLN A 226 -14.14 1.59 -9.54
CA GLN A 226 -13.99 2.72 -10.48
C GLN A 226 -12.76 3.55 -10.15
N ILE A 227 -12.53 3.85 -8.87
CA ILE A 227 -11.33 4.55 -8.40
C ILE A 227 -10.07 3.77 -8.77
N CYS A 228 -10.00 2.46 -8.52
CA CYS A 228 -8.83 1.65 -8.87
C CYS A 228 -8.53 1.69 -10.36
N LYS A 229 -9.56 1.47 -11.21
CA LYS A 229 -9.42 1.53 -12.66
C LYS A 229 -8.87 2.87 -13.13
N LYS A 230 -9.40 3.96 -12.56
CA LYS A 230 -9.02 5.35 -12.89
C LYS A 230 -7.61 5.67 -12.40
N HIS A 231 -7.32 5.44 -11.13
CA HIS A 231 -6.04 5.76 -10.52
C HIS A 231 -4.90 5.02 -11.19
N TRP A 232 -5.02 3.70 -11.39
CA TRP A 232 -3.96 2.93 -12.06
C TRP A 232 -3.62 3.52 -13.44
N SER A 233 -4.63 3.75 -14.30
CA SER A 233 -4.35 4.20 -15.67
C SER A 233 -3.73 5.58 -15.70
N HIS A 234 -4.19 6.47 -14.83
CA HIS A 234 -3.69 7.84 -14.74
C HIS A 234 -2.30 7.92 -14.13
N VAL A 235 -2.01 7.11 -13.11
CA VAL A 235 -0.67 6.98 -12.53
C VAL A 235 0.32 6.58 -13.62
N ILE A 236 0.00 5.58 -14.45
CA ILE A 236 0.88 5.17 -15.56
C ILE A 236 1.07 6.27 -16.59
N VAL A 237 0.03 7.00 -16.97
CA VAL A 237 0.16 8.12 -17.92
C VAL A 237 1.12 9.19 -17.41
N VAL A 238 1.16 9.43 -16.09
CA VAL A 238 2.03 10.44 -15.49
C VAL A 238 3.45 9.91 -15.26
N LEU A 239 3.60 8.69 -14.75
CA LEU A 239 4.89 8.12 -14.37
C LEU A 239 5.64 7.48 -15.54
N ALA A 240 4.92 7.02 -16.57
CA ALA A 240 5.48 6.34 -17.74
C ALA A 240 4.87 6.90 -19.06
N PRO A 241 5.02 8.21 -19.33
CA PRO A 241 4.36 8.84 -20.47
C PRO A 241 4.83 8.22 -21.80
N GLY A 242 3.86 7.69 -22.57
CA GLY A 242 4.12 7.12 -23.90
C GLY A 242 4.54 5.65 -23.94
N VAL A 243 4.63 4.98 -22.79
CA VAL A 243 4.93 3.55 -22.72
C VAL A 243 3.71 2.71 -23.13
N GLU A 244 3.91 1.70 -23.99
CA GLU A 244 2.84 0.80 -24.42
C GLU A 244 2.42 -0.16 -23.29
N ILE A 245 1.10 -0.38 -23.16
CA ILE A 245 0.54 -1.27 -22.14
C ILE A 245 0.41 -2.69 -22.70
N GLU A 246 1.28 -3.58 -22.22
CA GLU A 246 1.24 -5.00 -22.46
C GLU A 246 0.20 -5.69 -21.57
N LYS A 247 -0.59 -6.57 -22.16
CA LYS A 247 -1.63 -7.33 -21.44
C LYS A 247 -1.22 -8.80 -21.39
N ILE A 248 -0.84 -9.26 -20.21
CA ILE A 248 -0.61 -10.69 -20.00
C ILE A 248 -1.98 -11.37 -19.85
N LYS A 249 -2.29 -12.23 -20.81
CA LYS A 249 -3.45 -13.12 -20.77
C LYS A 249 -2.96 -14.51 -20.36
N GLU A 250 -3.57 -15.07 -19.32
CA GLU A 250 -3.70 -16.53 -19.23
C GLU A 250 -4.56 -17.04 -20.39
#